data_AF-A0A8H7CUQ8-F1
#
_entry.id   AF-A0A8H7CUQ8-F1
#
_cell.length_a   1.000
_cell.length_b   1.000
_cell.length_c   1.000
_cell.angle_alpha   90.00
_cell.angle_beta   90.00
_cell.angle_gamma   90.00
#
_symmetry.space_group_name_H-M   'P 1'
#
loop_
_entity.id
_entity.type
_entity.pdbx_description
1 polymer ?
#
loop_
_entity_poly.entity_id
_entity_poly.type
_entity_poly.pdbx_seq_one_letter_code
_entity_poly.pdbx_strand_id
1 'polypeptide(L)'
;MSTDGGNTITPRPTSPNETESIRGTIGSMTEMLAGLEGSFTALNNKSAELATMGPVPQDAVRDIQALRKQIREESKKREKEITTAKRASREDVKVQIAANLKDDILEYIRTEVATQVKQQVDLQIREQIPISLREQSLNNRIQLQEARTSLTNSAARKKNSSLRIQNLDEDLAIVLKSDGTKGNLFPANLRSLLSYDAGSLAELGKEYGLGEDKVREVNLNRFLNHIGISFQLVVG
;
A
#
# COMPACT_ATOMS: atom_id res chain seq x y z
N MET A 1 -11.73 -32.34 -49.83
CA MET A 1 -11.23 -31.30 -48.91
C MET A 1 -12.40 -31.02 -47.96
N SER A 2 -12.57 -31.75 -46.85
CA SER A 2 -11.88 -31.58 -45.54
C SER A 2 -12.02 -30.13 -45.07
N THR A 3 -12.70 -29.75 -43.98
CA THR A 3 -12.84 -30.29 -42.60
C THR A 3 -14.17 -29.77 -42.00
N ASP A 4 -15.11 -30.57 -41.49
CA ASP A 4 -15.24 -31.18 -40.15
C ASP A 4 -14.85 -30.33 -38.91
N GLY A 5 -15.82 -30.19 -37.99
CA GLY A 5 -15.64 -30.37 -36.55
C GLY A 5 -15.40 -29.13 -35.66
N GLY A 6 -16.31 -28.87 -34.71
CA GLY A 6 -15.94 -28.10 -33.51
C GLY A 6 -17.07 -27.46 -32.70
N ASN A 7 -18.16 -28.17 -32.40
CA ASN A 7 -19.18 -27.70 -31.46
C ASN A 7 -18.61 -27.73 -30.03
N THR A 8 -18.31 -26.56 -29.46
CA THR A 8 -17.77 -26.39 -28.11
C THR A 8 -18.86 -26.62 -27.06
N ILE A 9 -18.92 -27.84 -26.53
CA ILE A 9 -19.67 -28.16 -25.32
C ILE A 9 -18.81 -27.69 -24.13
N THR A 10 -19.12 -26.50 -23.61
CA THR A 10 -18.66 -26.03 -22.31
C THR A 10 -19.13 -26.99 -21.20
N PRO A 11 -18.24 -27.56 -20.37
CA PRO A 11 -18.67 -28.31 -19.19
C PRO A 11 -19.21 -27.32 -18.15
N ARG A 12 -20.47 -27.55 -17.77
CA ARG A 12 -21.19 -26.81 -16.73
C ARG A 12 -20.44 -26.95 -15.38
N PRO A 13 -20.23 -25.86 -14.62
CA PRO A 13 -19.62 -25.94 -13.30
C PRO A 13 -20.59 -26.62 -12.34
N THR A 14 -20.23 -27.80 -11.86
CA THR A 14 -21.00 -28.54 -10.85
C THR A 14 -20.67 -27.96 -9.48
N SER A 15 -21.67 -27.31 -8.89
CA SER A 15 -21.58 -26.61 -7.61
C SER A 15 -21.18 -27.55 -6.45
N PRO A 16 -20.53 -27.05 -5.39
CA PRO A 16 -20.16 -27.86 -4.20
C PRO A 16 -21.32 -28.64 -3.58
N ASN A 17 -22.57 -28.18 -3.76
CA ASN A 17 -23.79 -28.89 -3.37
C ASN A 17 -23.97 -30.27 -4.02
N GLU A 18 -23.42 -30.50 -5.22
CA GLU A 18 -23.54 -31.81 -5.88
C GLU A 18 -22.68 -32.86 -5.19
N THR A 19 -21.50 -32.48 -4.67
CA THR A 19 -20.65 -33.40 -3.92
C THR A 19 -21.24 -33.77 -2.55
N GLU A 20 -21.93 -32.83 -1.90
CA GLU A 20 -22.71 -33.11 -0.69
C GLU A 20 -23.92 -33.97 -0.98
N SER A 21 -24.61 -33.73 -2.11
CA SER A 21 -25.74 -34.56 -2.56
C SER A 21 -25.30 -35.98 -2.92
N ILE A 22 -24.12 -36.16 -3.52
CA ILE A 22 -23.50 -37.46 -3.81
C ILE A 22 -23.09 -38.16 -2.50
N ARG A 23 -22.56 -37.42 -1.51
CA ARG A 23 -22.28 -38.00 -0.18
C ARG A 23 -23.54 -38.43 0.56
N GLY A 24 -24.58 -37.60 0.51
CA GLY A 24 -25.87 -37.89 1.14
C GLY A 24 -26.54 -39.11 0.52
N THR A 25 -26.51 -39.22 -0.81
CA THR A 25 -27.05 -40.41 -1.50
C THR A 25 -26.25 -41.68 -1.18
N ILE A 26 -24.91 -41.63 -1.17
CA ILE A 26 -24.08 -42.77 -0.76
C ILE A 26 -24.35 -43.16 0.70
N GLY A 27 -24.52 -42.18 1.60
CA GLY A 27 -24.89 -42.41 2.99
C GLY A 27 -26.24 -43.13 3.14
N SER A 28 -27.25 -42.66 2.41
CA SER A 28 -28.57 -43.31 2.37
C SER A 28 -28.51 -44.74 1.81
N MET A 29 -27.66 -44.98 0.81
CA MET A 29 -27.46 -46.32 0.23
C MET A 29 -26.78 -47.27 1.22
N THR A 30 -25.80 -46.79 2.00
CA THR A 30 -25.17 -47.60 3.05
C THR A 30 -26.12 -47.92 4.19
N GLU A 31 -26.98 -46.98 4.55
CA GLU A 31 -28.01 -47.20 5.58
C GLU A 31 -29.08 -48.20 5.11
N MET A 32 -29.48 -48.12 3.83
CA MET A 32 -30.34 -49.13 3.21
C MET A 32 -29.71 -50.53 3.23
N LEU A 33 -28.42 -50.66 2.94
CA LEU A 33 -27.71 -51.94 2.97
C LEU A 33 -27.66 -52.53 4.39
N ALA A 34 -27.36 -51.70 5.39
CA ALA A 34 -27.39 -52.10 6.80
C ALA A 34 -28.80 -52.54 7.24
N GLY A 35 -29.84 -51.84 6.78
CA GLY A 35 -31.24 -52.23 7.01
C GLY A 35 -31.60 -53.57 6.35
N LEU A 36 -31.08 -53.84 5.15
CA LEU A 36 -31.29 -55.09 4.43
C LEU A 36 -30.59 -56.27 5.15
N GLU A 37 -29.41 -56.04 5.70
CA GLU A 37 -28.69 -57.00 6.54
C GLU A 37 -29.43 -57.28 7.87
N GLY A 38 -30.00 -56.24 8.49
CA GLY A 38 -30.90 -56.38 9.64
C GLY A 38 -32.15 -57.20 9.31
N SER A 39 -32.76 -56.98 8.15
CA SER A 39 -33.90 -57.78 7.70
C SER A 39 -33.53 -59.25 7.42
N PHE A 40 -32.29 -59.52 7.01
CA PHE A 40 -31.76 -60.88 6.80
C PHE A 40 -31.65 -61.66 8.11
N THR A 41 -31.11 -61.03 9.17
CA THR A 41 -31.00 -61.66 10.49
C THR A 41 -32.39 -61.94 11.08
N ALA A 42 -33.33 -61.00 10.93
CA ALA A 42 -34.71 -61.18 11.36
C ALA A 42 -35.43 -62.31 10.60
N LEU A 43 -35.27 -62.39 9.27
CA LEU A 43 -35.86 -63.46 8.46
C LEU A 43 -35.23 -64.83 8.78
N ASN A 44 -33.93 -64.86 9.08
CA ASN A 44 -33.24 -66.08 9.47
C ASN A 44 -33.72 -66.61 10.82
N ASN A 45 -33.94 -65.71 11.79
CA ASN A 45 -34.50 -66.06 13.10
C ASN A 45 -35.94 -66.59 12.96
N LYS A 46 -36.79 -65.91 12.16
CA LYS A 46 -38.16 -66.40 11.88
C LYS A 46 -38.19 -67.70 11.10
N SER A 47 -37.25 -67.92 10.17
CA SER A 47 -37.14 -69.18 9.45
C SER A 47 -36.69 -70.33 10.35
N ALA A 48 -35.82 -70.06 11.33
CA ALA A 48 -35.43 -71.05 12.35
C ALA A 48 -36.60 -71.39 13.28
N GLU A 49 -37.38 -70.38 13.67
CA GLU A 49 -38.60 -70.54 14.47
C GLU A 49 -39.69 -71.33 13.72
N LEU A 50 -39.91 -71.07 12.43
CA LEU A 50 -40.83 -71.82 11.58
C LEU A 50 -40.41 -73.29 11.37
N ALA A 51 -39.09 -73.56 11.29
CA ALA A 51 -38.58 -74.93 11.22
C ALA A 51 -38.86 -75.74 12.50
N THR A 52 -39.07 -75.07 13.64
CA THR A 52 -39.45 -75.72 14.90
C THR A 52 -40.96 -75.97 15.05
N MET A 53 -41.81 -75.38 14.19
CA MET A 53 -43.27 -75.46 14.29
C MET A 53 -43.96 -76.55 13.45
N GLY A 54 -43.20 -77.44 12.78
CA GLY A 54 -43.76 -78.59 12.04
C GLY A 54 -43.39 -78.60 10.55
N PRO A 55 -43.88 -79.57 9.75
CA PRO A 55 -43.42 -79.79 8.39
C PRO A 55 -43.83 -78.63 7.47
N VAL A 56 -42.90 -77.72 7.24
CA VAL A 56 -43.03 -76.64 6.26
C VAL A 56 -43.14 -77.26 4.86
N PRO A 57 -44.07 -76.81 3.99
CA PRO A 57 -44.12 -77.29 2.61
C PRO A 57 -42.77 -77.06 1.92
N GLN A 58 -42.20 -78.11 1.33
CA GLN A 58 -40.84 -78.11 0.75
C GLN A 58 -40.63 -77.01 -0.31
N ASP A 59 -41.71 -76.57 -0.96
CA ASP A 59 -41.68 -75.50 -1.96
C ASP A 59 -41.32 -74.14 -1.36
N ALA A 60 -41.80 -73.81 -0.15
CA ALA A 60 -41.48 -72.55 0.52
C ALA A 60 -39.99 -72.46 0.90
N VAL A 61 -39.36 -73.59 1.25
CA VAL A 61 -37.93 -73.65 1.56
C VAL A 61 -37.09 -73.39 0.31
N ARG A 62 -37.51 -73.92 -0.85
CA ARG A 62 -36.84 -73.67 -2.14
C ARG A 62 -36.96 -72.20 -2.57
N ASP A 63 -38.13 -71.61 -2.43
CA ASP A 63 -38.36 -70.20 -2.77
C ASP A 63 -37.53 -69.25 -1.90
N ILE A 64 -37.45 -69.52 -0.59
CA ILE A 64 -36.60 -68.74 0.33
C ILE A 64 -35.12 -68.87 -0.05
N GLN A 65 -34.66 -70.06 -0.44
CA GLN A 65 -33.28 -70.26 -0.89
C GLN A 65 -32.98 -69.53 -2.22
N ALA A 66 -33.93 -69.54 -3.17
CA ALA A 66 -33.81 -68.82 -4.43
C ALA A 66 -33.75 -67.30 -4.20
N LEU A 67 -34.64 -66.78 -3.36
CA LEU A 67 -34.68 -65.36 -2.99
C LEU A 67 -33.37 -64.92 -2.31
N ARG A 68 -32.83 -65.75 -1.40
CA ARG A 68 -31.53 -65.49 -0.75
C ARG A 68 -30.39 -65.40 -1.75
N LYS A 69 -30.38 -66.28 -2.76
CA LYS A 69 -29.36 -66.27 -3.81
C LYS A 69 -29.45 -64.99 -4.65
N GLN A 70 -30.66 -64.63 -5.08
CA GLN A 70 -30.91 -63.44 -5.87
C GLN A 70 -30.55 -62.15 -5.11
N ILE A 71 -30.90 -62.06 -3.83
CA ILE A 71 -30.57 -60.90 -2.98
C ILE A 71 -29.04 -60.77 -2.78
N ARG A 72 -28.31 -61.88 -2.62
CA ARG A 72 -26.84 -61.84 -2.52
C ARG A 72 -26.18 -61.39 -3.82
N GLU A 73 -26.71 -61.81 -4.96
CA GLU A 73 -26.23 -61.38 -6.28
C GLU A 73 -26.47 -59.89 -6.50
N GLU A 74 -27.67 -59.38 -6.17
CA GLU A 74 -28.02 -57.96 -6.18
C GLU A 74 -27.13 -57.14 -5.23
N SER A 75 -26.96 -57.58 -3.99
CA SER A 75 -26.12 -56.92 -2.98
C SER A 75 -24.66 -56.83 -3.45
N LYS A 76 -24.12 -57.93 -3.99
CA LYS A 76 -22.76 -57.95 -4.55
C LYS A 76 -22.61 -57.03 -5.76
N LYS A 77 -23.66 -56.85 -6.57
CA LYS A 77 -23.66 -55.92 -7.70
C LYS A 77 -23.66 -54.48 -7.22
N ARG A 78 -24.52 -54.12 -6.27
CA ARG A 78 -24.58 -52.78 -5.68
C ARG A 78 -23.29 -52.40 -4.95
N GLU A 79 -22.66 -53.34 -4.24
CA GLU A 79 -21.36 -53.11 -3.59
C GLU A 79 -20.28 -52.73 -4.61
N LYS A 80 -20.27 -53.41 -5.77
CA LYS A 80 -19.35 -53.07 -6.88
C LYS A 80 -19.64 -51.68 -7.45
N GLU A 81 -20.91 -51.32 -7.63
CA GLU A 81 -21.30 -50.00 -8.13
C GLU A 81 -20.94 -48.88 -7.13
N ILE A 82 -21.11 -49.13 -5.83
CA ILE A 82 -20.73 -48.18 -4.78
C ILE A 82 -19.21 -48.01 -4.74
N THR A 83 -18.45 -49.10 -4.84
CA THR A 83 -16.98 -49.01 -4.81
C THR A 83 -16.41 -48.32 -6.04
N THR A 84 -16.98 -48.51 -7.22
CA THR A 84 -16.58 -47.78 -8.43
C THR A 84 -16.95 -46.30 -8.35
N ALA A 85 -18.18 -45.97 -7.91
CA ALA A 85 -18.62 -44.59 -7.71
C ALA A 85 -17.74 -43.85 -6.68
N LYS A 86 -17.37 -44.52 -5.58
CA LYS A 86 -16.48 -43.97 -4.54
C LYS A 86 -15.07 -43.71 -5.08
N ARG A 87 -14.57 -44.54 -5.98
CA ARG A 87 -13.26 -44.35 -6.62
C ARG A 87 -13.28 -43.19 -7.60
N ALA A 88 -14.32 -43.09 -8.44
CA ALA A 88 -14.51 -41.98 -9.38
C ALA A 88 -14.62 -40.63 -8.63
N SER A 89 -15.48 -40.57 -7.62
CA SER A 89 -15.66 -39.36 -6.80
C SER A 89 -14.37 -38.91 -6.11
N ARG A 90 -13.54 -39.84 -5.62
CA ARG A 90 -12.24 -39.48 -5.02
C ARG A 90 -11.27 -38.85 -6.03
N GLU A 91 -11.30 -39.29 -7.28
CA GLU A 91 -10.39 -38.78 -8.29
C GLU A 91 -10.85 -37.41 -8.78
N ASP A 92 -12.16 -37.23 -9.00
CA ASP A 92 -12.75 -35.93 -9.37
C ASP A 92 -12.48 -34.86 -8.31
N VAL A 93 -12.62 -35.22 -7.02
CA VAL A 93 -12.32 -34.31 -5.90
C VAL A 93 -10.85 -33.90 -5.89
N LYS A 94 -9.91 -34.80 -6.17
CA LYS A 94 -8.48 -34.43 -6.24
C LYS A 94 -8.19 -33.46 -7.38
N VAL A 95 -8.77 -33.70 -8.55
CA VAL A 95 -8.58 -32.85 -9.73
C VAL A 95 -9.15 -31.45 -9.48
N GLN A 96 -10.34 -31.36 -8.88
CA GLN A 96 -10.96 -30.08 -8.54
C GLN A 96 -10.20 -29.32 -7.45
N ILE A 97 -9.73 -30.02 -6.40
CA ILE A 97 -8.89 -29.42 -5.37
C ILE A 97 -7.59 -28.88 -5.98
N ALA A 98 -6.92 -29.65 -6.84
CA ALA A 98 -5.68 -29.22 -7.47
C ALA A 98 -5.87 -28.03 -8.42
N ALA A 99 -6.99 -27.96 -9.14
CA ALA A 99 -7.30 -26.84 -10.03
C ALA A 99 -7.60 -25.57 -9.23
N ASN A 100 -8.49 -25.65 -8.22
CA ASN A 100 -8.94 -24.49 -7.47
C ASN A 100 -7.87 -23.93 -6.53
N LEU A 101 -7.12 -24.80 -5.82
CA LEU A 101 -6.03 -24.34 -4.94
C LEU A 101 -4.93 -23.62 -5.70
N LYS A 102 -4.67 -24.01 -6.96
CA LYS A 102 -3.61 -23.38 -7.74
C LYS A 102 -3.93 -21.90 -7.99
N ASP A 103 -5.17 -21.60 -8.36
CA ASP A 103 -5.58 -20.23 -8.64
C ASP A 103 -5.63 -19.39 -7.35
N ASP A 104 -6.16 -19.95 -6.25
CA ASP A 104 -6.17 -19.30 -4.94
C ASP A 104 -4.75 -18.99 -4.43
N ILE A 105 -3.81 -19.93 -4.59
CA ILE A 105 -2.40 -19.74 -4.21
C ILE A 105 -1.75 -18.65 -5.07
N LEU A 106 -2.05 -18.60 -6.38
CA LEU A 106 -1.50 -17.58 -7.26
C LEU A 106 -2.02 -16.19 -6.89
N GLU A 107 -3.30 -16.06 -6.54
CA GLU A 107 -3.89 -14.80 -6.07
C GLU A 107 -3.28 -14.37 -4.73
N TYR A 108 -3.12 -15.31 -3.80
CA TYR A 108 -2.45 -15.06 -2.53
C TYR A 108 -1.00 -14.57 -2.73
N ILE A 109 -0.22 -15.25 -3.58
CA ILE A 109 1.16 -14.85 -3.91
C ILE A 109 1.19 -13.45 -4.52
N ARG A 110 0.31 -13.13 -5.47
CA ARG A 110 0.26 -11.77 -6.07
C ARG A 110 0.00 -10.71 -5.02
N THR A 111 -0.92 -10.97 -4.10
CA THR A 111 -1.30 -10.02 -3.04
C THR A 111 -0.15 -9.80 -2.06
N GLU A 112 0.51 -10.88 -1.66
CA GLU A 112 1.67 -10.84 -0.76
C GLU A 112 2.86 -10.11 -1.41
N VAL A 113 3.17 -10.43 -2.67
CA VAL A 113 4.23 -9.76 -3.44
C VAL A 113 3.94 -8.26 -3.59
N ALA A 114 2.70 -7.88 -3.92
CA ALA A 114 2.34 -6.46 -4.02
C ALA A 114 2.53 -5.72 -2.69
N THR A 115 2.22 -6.38 -1.57
CA THR A 115 2.40 -5.83 -0.23
C THR A 115 3.87 -5.64 0.12
N GLN A 116 4.70 -6.65 -0.14
CA GLN A 116 6.14 -6.60 0.10
C GLN A 116 6.83 -5.54 -0.78
N VAL A 117 6.51 -5.50 -2.08
CA VAL A 117 7.03 -4.47 -2.99
C VAL A 117 6.67 -3.07 -2.50
N LYS A 118 5.43 -2.84 -2.08
CA LYS A 118 5.02 -1.53 -1.56
C LYS A 118 5.83 -1.14 -0.32
N GLN A 119 5.98 -2.04 0.64
CA GLN A 119 6.77 -1.78 1.85
C GLN A 119 8.24 -1.46 1.52
N GLN A 120 8.83 -2.23 0.60
CA GLN A 120 10.23 -2.08 0.24
C GLN A 120 10.48 -0.80 -0.56
N VAL A 121 9.54 -0.42 -1.44
CA VAL A 121 9.55 0.86 -2.14
C VAL A 121 9.38 2.01 -1.14
N ASP A 122 8.45 1.92 -0.18
CA ASP A 122 8.27 2.97 0.83
C ASP A 122 9.54 3.17 1.70
N LEU A 123 10.23 2.10 2.05
CA LEU A 123 11.51 2.16 2.77
C LEU A 123 12.61 2.80 1.90
N GLN A 124 12.77 2.35 0.65
CA GLN A 124 13.77 2.91 -0.26
C GLN A 124 13.49 4.39 -0.59
N ILE A 125 12.22 4.78 -0.74
CA ILE A 125 11.81 6.18 -0.94
C ILE A 125 12.24 7.03 0.27
N ARG A 126 12.06 6.53 1.50
CA ARG A 126 12.50 7.25 2.70
C ARG A 126 14.02 7.36 2.79
N GLU A 127 14.76 6.34 2.37
CA GLU A 127 16.22 6.33 2.41
C GLU A 127 16.85 7.18 1.29
N GLN A 128 16.28 7.18 0.08
CA GLN A 128 16.82 7.87 -1.09
C GLN A 128 16.27 9.28 -1.31
N ILE A 129 15.19 9.68 -0.64
CA ILE A 129 14.70 11.07 -0.65
C ILE A 129 15.07 11.71 0.70
N PRO A 130 16.32 12.19 0.87
CA PRO A 130 16.83 12.70 2.15
C PRO A 130 16.15 13.99 2.61
N ILE A 131 15.38 14.67 1.74
CA ILE A 131 14.63 15.88 2.05
C ILE A 131 13.31 15.79 1.27
N SER A 132 12.18 15.88 1.95
CA SER A 132 10.88 15.81 1.29
C SER A 132 10.77 16.89 0.21
N LEU A 133 10.10 16.62 -0.91
CA LEU A 133 9.88 17.64 -1.97
C LEU A 133 9.27 18.93 -1.41
N ARG A 134 8.48 18.81 -0.33
CA ARG A 134 7.91 19.94 0.40
C ARG A 134 9.00 20.81 1.04
N GLU A 135 9.94 20.21 1.78
CA GLU A 135 11.07 20.94 2.37
C GLU A 135 11.99 21.52 1.29
N GLN A 136 12.24 20.81 0.19
CA GLN A 136 12.99 21.35 -0.95
C GLN A 136 12.31 22.59 -1.54
N SER A 137 10.98 22.56 -1.67
CA SER A 137 10.22 23.72 -2.16
C SER A 137 10.27 24.92 -1.22
N LEU A 138 10.29 24.68 0.10
CA LEU A 138 10.42 25.73 1.10
C LEU A 138 11.84 26.34 1.07
N ASN A 139 12.88 25.50 1.03
CA ASN A 139 14.26 25.96 0.91
C ASN A 139 14.49 26.77 -0.37
N ASN A 140 13.95 26.31 -1.51
CA ASN A 140 14.03 27.06 -2.77
C ASN A 140 13.33 28.42 -2.69
N ARG A 141 12.18 28.50 -2.00
CA ARG A 141 11.50 29.79 -1.79
C ARG A 141 12.34 30.75 -0.96
N ILE A 142 12.97 30.26 0.11
CA ILE A 142 13.87 31.05 0.95
C ILE A 142 15.06 31.56 0.12
N GLN A 143 15.71 30.68 -0.65
CA GLN A 143 16.83 31.06 -1.53
C GLN A 143 16.42 32.08 -2.61
N LEU A 144 15.23 31.93 -3.21
CA LEU A 144 14.72 32.89 -4.17
C LEU A 144 14.42 34.25 -3.53
N GLN A 145 13.90 34.25 -2.30
CA GLN A 145 13.68 35.48 -1.55
C GLN A 145 15.02 36.16 -1.25
N GLU A 146 16.02 35.42 -0.79
CA GLU A 146 17.38 35.92 -0.54
C GLU A 146 17.99 36.51 -1.82
N ALA A 147 17.90 35.80 -2.95
CA ALA A 147 18.40 36.27 -4.23
C ALA A 147 17.71 37.56 -4.69
N ARG A 148 16.39 37.67 -4.52
CA ARG A 148 15.63 38.90 -4.84
C ARG A 148 16.04 40.07 -3.94
N THR A 149 16.21 39.81 -2.65
CA THR A 149 16.70 40.81 -1.70
C THR A 149 18.11 41.28 -2.08
N SER A 150 19.01 40.34 -2.41
CA SER A 150 20.38 40.63 -2.84
C SER A 150 20.43 41.46 -4.14
N LEU A 151 19.56 41.14 -5.10
CA LEU A 151 19.44 41.92 -6.35
C LEU A 151 18.94 43.35 -6.08
N THR A 152 17.92 43.49 -5.24
CA THR A 152 17.39 44.81 -4.83
C THR A 152 18.44 45.62 -4.10
N ASN A 153 19.17 44.99 -3.17
CA ASN A 153 20.27 45.61 -2.44
C ASN A 153 21.42 46.02 -3.36
N SER A 154 21.75 45.21 -4.36
CA SER A 154 22.77 45.53 -5.35
C SER A 154 22.37 46.74 -6.20
N ALA A 155 21.10 46.83 -6.59
CA ALA A 155 20.56 48.00 -7.30
C ALA A 155 20.58 49.26 -6.42
N ALA A 156 20.18 49.14 -5.15
CA ALA A 156 20.23 50.23 -4.18
C ALA A 156 21.67 50.71 -3.95
N ARG A 157 22.63 49.79 -3.75
CA ARG A 157 24.06 50.10 -3.61
C ARG A 157 24.62 50.82 -4.82
N LYS A 158 24.24 50.39 -6.03
CA LYS A 158 24.66 51.05 -7.28
C LYS A 158 24.12 52.48 -7.40
N LYS A 159 22.89 52.73 -6.93
CA LYS A 159 22.33 54.09 -6.88
C LYS A 159 23.03 54.94 -5.81
N ASN A 160 23.27 54.37 -4.64
CA ASN A 160 23.98 55.05 -3.57
C ASN A 160 25.45 55.35 -3.91
N SER A 161 26.11 54.48 -4.68
CA SER A 161 27.52 54.68 -5.07
C SER A 161 27.73 55.91 -5.96
N SER A 162 26.70 56.39 -6.65
CA SER A 162 26.78 57.66 -7.40
C SER A 162 26.68 58.91 -6.53
N LEU A 163 26.27 58.78 -5.26
CA LEU A 163 26.17 59.91 -4.34
C LEU A 163 27.57 60.42 -3.98
N ARG A 164 27.72 61.75 -4.04
CA ARG A 164 28.96 62.45 -3.69
C ARG A 164 28.73 63.35 -2.48
N ILE A 165 29.82 63.81 -1.87
CA ILE A 165 29.80 64.78 -0.75
C ILE A 165 29.05 66.09 -1.11
N GLN A 166 28.89 66.39 -2.40
CA GLN A 166 28.17 67.57 -2.88
C GLN A 166 26.64 67.40 -2.83
N ASN A 167 26.12 66.17 -2.74
CA ASN A 167 24.68 65.85 -2.80
C ASN A 167 24.20 65.16 -1.50
N LEU A 168 24.49 65.76 -0.34
CA LEU A 168 24.17 65.14 0.96
C LEU A 168 22.67 65.08 1.28
N ASP A 169 21.87 65.94 0.66
CA ASP A 169 20.43 66.02 0.86
C ASP A 169 19.64 65.07 -0.07
N GLU A 170 20.31 64.39 -1.01
CA GLU A 170 19.68 63.43 -1.92
C GLU A 170 19.24 62.15 -1.19
N ASP A 171 18.08 61.61 -1.55
CA ASP A 171 17.48 60.44 -0.91
C ASP A 171 18.32 59.17 -1.11
N LEU A 172 18.63 58.50 -0.01
CA LEU A 172 19.33 57.21 -0.02
C LEU A 172 18.39 56.10 -0.51
N ALA A 173 18.88 55.30 -1.45
CA ALA A 173 18.22 54.07 -1.84
C ALA A 173 18.31 53.06 -0.68
N ILE A 174 17.16 52.54 -0.30
CA ILE A 174 17.02 51.66 0.87
C ILE A 174 17.66 50.31 0.59
N VAL A 175 18.59 49.91 1.47
CA VAL A 175 19.12 48.55 1.51
C VAL A 175 18.26 47.75 2.49
N LEU A 176 17.79 46.59 2.08
CA LEU A 176 16.97 45.68 2.87
C LEU A 176 17.85 44.76 3.72
N LYS A 177 17.32 44.31 4.86
CA LYS A 177 17.97 43.31 5.72
C LYS A 177 17.97 41.92 5.07
N SER A 178 18.61 40.94 5.72
CA SER A 178 18.52 39.51 5.36
C SER A 178 17.07 39.04 5.21
N ASP A 179 16.18 39.57 6.04
CA ASP A 179 14.77 39.17 6.11
C ASP A 179 13.92 39.86 5.02
N GLY A 180 14.53 40.73 4.21
CA GLY A 180 13.84 41.49 3.15
C GLY A 180 13.07 42.72 3.64
N THR A 181 13.06 42.99 4.94
CA THR A 181 12.41 44.17 5.54
C THR A 181 13.33 45.38 5.55
N LYS A 182 12.74 46.58 5.54
CA LYS A 182 13.45 47.85 5.77
C LYS A 182 13.82 47.98 7.26
N GLY A 183 15.03 48.46 7.56
CA GLY A 183 15.41 48.81 8.93
C GLY A 183 14.75 50.09 9.42
N ASN A 184 14.35 50.10 10.69
CA ASN A 184 13.65 51.24 11.29
C ASN A 184 14.56 52.46 11.41
N LEU A 185 15.85 52.22 11.63
CA LEU A 185 16.86 53.26 11.80
C LEU A 185 17.51 53.69 10.48
N PHE A 186 17.00 53.21 9.32
CA PHE A 186 17.59 53.54 8.03
C PHE A 186 17.41 55.04 7.72
N PRO A 187 18.51 55.79 7.51
CA PRO A 187 18.46 57.24 7.29
C PRO A 187 17.81 57.58 5.94
N ALA A 188 17.12 58.72 5.88
CA ALA A 188 16.52 59.21 4.63
C ALA A 188 17.59 59.69 3.63
N ASN A 189 18.65 60.35 4.11
CA ASN A 189 19.73 60.91 3.30
C ASN A 189 21.07 60.85 4.03
N LEU A 190 22.16 61.15 3.31
CA LEU A 190 23.52 61.11 3.87
C LEU A 190 23.70 62.11 5.02
N ARG A 191 23.06 63.27 4.93
CA ARG A 191 23.09 64.26 6.01
C ARG A 191 22.52 63.72 7.33
N SER A 192 21.41 63.00 7.26
CA SER A 192 20.79 62.35 8.43
C SER A 192 21.73 61.27 9.00
N LEU A 193 22.34 60.45 8.14
CA LEU A 193 23.32 59.44 8.55
C LEU A 193 24.53 60.06 9.28
N LEU A 194 25.06 61.18 8.76
CA LEU A 194 26.18 61.90 9.36
C LEU A 194 25.81 62.58 10.70
N SER A 195 24.53 62.75 10.99
CA SER A 195 24.04 63.32 12.26
C SER A 195 23.84 62.28 13.36
N TYR A 196 23.90 60.99 13.05
CA TYR A 196 23.72 59.94 14.05
C TYR A 196 24.86 59.93 15.08
N ASP A 197 24.50 59.73 16.34
CA ASP A 197 25.43 59.52 17.44
C ASP A 197 26.05 58.11 17.37
N ALA A 198 27.06 57.88 18.21
CA ALA A 198 27.77 56.60 18.24
C ALA A 198 26.84 55.42 18.62
N GLY A 199 25.83 55.65 19.48
CA GLY A 199 24.85 54.64 19.88
C GLY A 199 23.93 54.27 18.72
N SER A 200 23.31 55.25 18.08
CA SER A 200 22.43 55.01 16.91
C SER A 200 23.15 54.31 15.75
N LEU A 201 24.44 54.63 15.51
CA LEU A 201 25.24 53.94 14.49
C LEU A 201 25.61 52.51 14.86
N ALA A 202 25.84 52.22 16.14
CA ALA A 202 26.08 50.86 16.62
C ALA A 202 24.80 50.02 16.48
N GLU A 203 23.64 50.56 16.86
CA GLU A 203 22.34 49.90 16.68
C GLU A 203 22.01 49.67 15.20
N LEU A 204 22.29 50.66 14.34
CA LEU A 204 22.15 50.52 12.90
C LEU A 204 23.09 49.42 12.36
N GLY A 205 24.34 49.38 12.82
CA GLY A 205 25.28 48.32 12.46
C GLY A 205 24.72 46.94 12.81
N LYS A 206 24.25 46.78 14.05
CA LYS A 206 23.64 45.54 14.56
C LYS A 206 22.41 45.12 13.75
N GLU A 207 21.54 46.08 13.41
CA GLU A 207 20.32 45.84 12.64
C GLU A 207 20.61 45.24 11.24
N TYR A 208 21.77 45.56 10.67
CA TYR A 208 22.23 45.06 9.37
C TYR A 208 23.30 43.96 9.49
N GLY A 209 23.54 43.45 10.70
CA GLY A 209 24.54 42.39 10.95
C GLY A 209 25.99 42.84 10.73
N LEU A 210 26.25 44.15 10.78
CA LEU A 210 27.60 44.72 10.75
C LEU A 210 28.19 44.69 12.17
N GLY A 211 29.48 44.37 12.27
CA GLY A 211 30.17 44.37 13.56
C GLY A 211 30.17 45.75 14.22
N GLU A 212 29.99 45.78 15.54
CA GLU A 212 30.01 46.99 16.36
C GLU A 212 31.45 47.37 16.75
N ASP A 213 31.73 48.67 16.76
CA ASP A 213 32.96 49.26 17.28
C ASP A 213 32.65 50.39 18.27
N LYS A 214 33.60 50.72 19.14
CA LYS A 214 33.47 51.85 20.07
C LYS A 214 33.66 53.20 19.35
N VAL A 215 34.37 53.18 18.22
CA VAL A 215 34.68 54.37 17.43
C VAL A 215 33.56 54.61 16.42
N ARG A 216 32.92 55.78 16.51
CA ARG A 216 31.79 56.19 15.67
C ARG A 216 32.15 56.17 14.18
N GLU A 217 33.31 56.70 13.84
CA GLU A 217 33.82 56.83 12.48
C GLU A 217 34.02 55.46 11.84
N VAL A 218 34.42 54.45 12.63
CA VAL A 218 34.59 53.07 12.16
C VAL A 218 33.23 52.46 11.82
N ASN A 219 32.22 52.62 12.69
CA ASN A 219 30.85 52.13 12.44
C ASN A 219 30.23 52.84 11.22
N LEU A 220 30.43 54.15 11.12
CA LEU A 220 29.94 54.95 10.00
C LEU A 220 30.59 54.53 8.68
N ASN A 221 31.91 54.36 8.64
CA ASN A 221 32.62 53.90 7.45
C ASN A 221 32.21 52.46 7.05
N ARG A 222 31.98 51.57 8.02
CA ARG A 222 31.44 50.23 7.76
C ARG A 222 30.05 50.30 7.11
N PHE A 223 29.16 51.13 7.65
CA PHE A 223 27.81 51.29 7.11
C PHE A 223 27.83 51.96 5.73
N LEU A 224 28.62 53.00 5.53
CA LEU A 224 28.81 53.66 4.22
C LEU A 224 29.27 52.65 3.16
N ASN A 225 30.25 51.81 3.49
CA ASN A 225 30.71 50.76 2.60
C ASN A 225 29.61 49.72 2.32
N HIS A 226 28.84 49.33 3.35
CA HIS A 226 27.72 48.40 3.20
C HIS A 226 26.61 48.92 2.27
N ILE A 227 26.33 50.23 2.29
CA ILE A 227 25.36 50.85 1.39
C ILE A 227 25.94 51.23 0.02
N GLY A 228 27.22 50.90 -0.25
CA GLY A 228 27.86 51.07 -1.56
C GLY A 228 28.57 52.41 -1.76
N ILE A 229 28.76 53.19 -0.71
CA ILE A 229 29.40 54.50 -0.77
C ILE A 229 30.89 54.35 -0.44
N SER A 230 31.75 54.86 -1.33
CA SER A 230 33.20 54.64 -1.29
C SER A 230 34.00 55.74 -0.58
N PHE A 231 33.38 56.84 -0.17
CA PHE A 231 34.10 57.86 0.60
C PHE A 231 34.30 57.38 2.05
N GLN A 232 35.53 57.50 2.54
CA GLN A 232 35.88 57.19 3.92
C GLN A 232 36.12 58.49 4.67
N LEU A 233 35.57 58.59 5.88
CA LEU A 233 35.96 59.62 6.82
C LEU A 233 37.29 59.20 7.45
N VAL A 234 38.28 60.07 7.35
CA VAL A 234 39.58 59.84 8.00
C VAL A 234 39.37 59.88 9.51
N VAL A 235 39.80 58.83 10.20
CA VAL A 235 39.79 58.78 11.67
C VAL A 235 40.84 59.77 12.15
N GLY A 236 40.38 60.86 12.77
CA GLY A 236 41.23 61.88 13.40
C GLY A 236 41.58 61.54 14.83
#